data_AF-A0A356I9Q2-F1
#
_entry.id   AF-A0A356I9Q2-F1
#
_cell.length_a   1.000
_cell.length_b   1.000
_cell.length_c   1.000
_cell.angle_alpha   90.00
_cell.angle_beta   90.00
_cell.angle_gamma   90.00
#
_symmetry.space_group_name_H-M   'P 1'
#
loop_
_entity.id
_entity.type
_entity.pdbx_description
1 polymer ?
#
loop_
_entity_poly.entity_id
_entity_poly.type
_entity_poly.pdbx_seq_one_letter_code
_entity_poly.pdbx_strand_id
1 'polypeptide(L)' 'MDIILSSISQGLLWSVMAIGVYLTFRIWDIADMTAEGSYPLGAAVCATGIVNGLNPLLATF' A
#
# COMPACT_ATOMS: atom_id res chain seq x y z
N MET A 1 -1.21 -19.25 -18.21
CA MET A 1 -1.99 -18.06 -18.66
C MET A 1 -2.41 -17.21 -17.45
N ASP A 2 -2.80 -17.83 -16.33
CA ASP A 2 -3.33 -17.13 -15.15
C ASP A 2 -2.36 -16.12 -14.52
N ILE A 3 -1.07 -16.44 -14.45
CA ILE A 3 -0.05 -15.52 -13.91
C ILE A 3 0.07 -14.25 -14.75
N ILE A 4 -0.06 -14.36 -16.08
CA ILE A 4 0.03 -13.19 -16.97
C ILE A 4 -1.17 -12.27 -16.74
N LEU A 5 -2.37 -12.84 -16.66
CA LEU A 5 -3.60 -12.12 -16.38
C LEU A 5 -3.58 -11.47 -14.99
N SER A 6 -3.10 -12.18 -13.95
CA SER A 6 -3.01 -11.63 -12.60
C SER A 6 -1.95 -10.51 -12.49
N SER A 7 -0.82 -10.67 -13.19
CA SER A 7 0.25 -9.67 -13.16
C SER A 7 -0.18 -8.39 -13.85
N ILE A 8 -0.88 -8.50 -14.98
CA ILE A 8 -1.42 -7.33 -15.70
C ILE A 8 -2.52 -6.66 -14.88
N SER A 9 -3.42 -7.43 -14.25
CA SER A 9 -4.49 -6.85 -13.43
C SER A 9 -3.92 -6.12 -12.20
N GLN A 10 -2.95 -6.71 -11.50
CA GLN A 10 -2.25 -6.04 -10.40
C GLN A 10 -1.48 -4.81 -10.90
N GLY A 11 -0.76 -4.90 -12.02
CA GLY A 11 -0.04 -3.76 -12.60
C GLY A 11 -0.95 -2.59 -12.94
N LEU A 12 -2.12 -2.86 -13.54
CA LEU A 12 -3.13 -1.83 -13.81
C LEU A 12 -3.70 -1.22 -12.52
N LEU A 13 -3.93 -2.04 -11.49
CA LEU A 13 -4.45 -1.57 -10.20
C LEU A 13 -3.42 -0.67 -9.48
N TRP A 14 -2.15 -1.08 -9.45
CA TRP A 14 -1.05 -0.30 -8.85
C TRP A 14 -0.67 0.94 -9.66
N SER A 15 -0.99 1.00 -10.97
CA SER A 15 -0.67 2.16 -11.82
C SER A 15 -1.34 3.45 -11.35
N VAL A 16 -2.57 3.37 -10.83
CA VAL A 16 -3.31 4.54 -10.31
C VAL A 16 -2.61 5.11 -9.08
N MET A 17 -2.12 4.25 -8.19
CA MET A 17 -1.31 4.68 -7.04
C MET A 17 -0.01 5.34 -7.49
N ALA A 18 0.69 4.75 -8.46
CA ALA A 18 1.94 5.31 -8.99
C ALA A 18 1.75 6.72 -9.60
N ILE A 19 0.60 6.97 -10.24
CA ILE A 19 0.26 8.31 -10.76
C ILE A 19 0.06 9.30 -9.61
N GLY A 20 -0.61 8.91 -8.52
CA GLY A 20 -0.80 9.76 -7.33
C GLY A 20 0.54 10.17 -6.69
N VAL A 21 1.45 9.21 -6.55
CA VAL A 21 2.82 9.42 -6.06
C VAL A 21 3.61 10.34 -7.01
N TYR A 22 3.51 10.13 -8.32
CA TYR A 22 4.17 11.00 -9.30
C TYR A 22 3.67 12.45 -9.25
N LEU A 23 2.36 12.66 -9.06
CA LEU A 23 1.77 13.99 -8.97
C LEU A 23 2.26 14.77 -7.75
N THR A 24 2.39 14.14 -6.57
CA THR A 24 2.92 14.81 -5.38
C THR A 24 4.37 15.24 -5.57
N PHE A 25 5.23 14.39 -6.14
CA PHE A 25 6.60 14.78 -6.53
C PHE A 25 6.60 15.97 -7.49
N ARG A 26 5.72 15.95 -8.51
CA ARG A 26 5.64 17.00 -9.54
C ARG A 26 5.21 18.35 -8.98
N ILE A 27 4.34 18.38 -7.97
CA ILE A 27 3.76 19.60 -7.40
C ILE A 27 4.66 20.18 -6.30
N TRP A 28 5.15 19.33 -5.38
CA TRP A 28 5.87 19.78 -4.19
C TRP A 28 7.39 19.86 -4.35
N ASP A 29 7.95 19.32 -5.44
CA ASP A 29 9.40 19.25 -5.71
C ASP A 29 10.21 18.62 -4.56
N ILE A 30 9.54 17.80 -3.75
CA ILE A 30 10.08 17.08 -2.59
C ILE A 30 9.58 15.64 -2.68
N ALA A 31 10.38 14.73 -2.14
CA ALA A 31 10.02 13.33 -2.06
C ALA A 31 8.92 13.05 -1.03
N ASP A 32 7.65 13.11 -1.47
CA ASP A 32 6.52 12.69 -0.66
C ASP A 32 6.37 11.15 -0.69
N MET A 33 7.15 10.48 0.15
CA MET A 33 7.10 9.03 0.37
C MET A 33 6.18 8.66 1.55
N THR A 34 5.33 9.57 2.02
CA THR A 34 4.47 9.35 3.19
C THR A 34 3.49 8.20 2.96
N ALA A 35 2.88 8.14 1.78
CA ALA A 35 1.95 7.07 1.40
C ALA A 35 2.65 5.70 1.32
N GLU A 36 3.84 5.66 0.71
CA GLU A 36 4.68 4.47 0.60
C GLU A 36 5.16 3.95 1.95
N GLY A 37 5.43 4.83 2.92
CA GLY A 37 5.83 4.45 4.28
C GLY A 37 4.66 4.06 5.19
N SER A 38 3.51 4.73 5.06
CA SER A 38 2.35 4.51 5.93
C SER A 38 1.66 3.17 5.69
N TYR A 39 1.58 2.72 4.43
CA TYR A 39 0.96 1.45 4.05
C TYR A 39 1.62 0.21 4.69
N PRO A 40 2.94 -0.01 4.54
CA PRO A 40 3.63 -1.13 5.16
C PRO A 40 3.71 -1.01 6.68
N LEU A 41 3.80 0.21 7.23
CA LEU A 41 3.75 0.43 8.67
C LEU A 41 2.41 0.00 9.27
N GLY A 42 1.28 0.41 8.66
CA GLY A 42 -0.05 -0.02 9.08
C GLY A 42 -0.22 -1.54 8.96
N ALA A 43 0.27 -2.13 7.87
CA ALA A 43 0.26 -3.59 7.71
C ALA A 43 1.09 -4.31 8.80
N ALA A 44 2.26 -3.77 9.16
CA ALA A 44 3.09 -4.32 10.22
C ALA A 44 2.41 -4.22 11.59
N VAL A 45 1.77 -3.09 11.91
CA VAL A 45 1.01 -2.91 13.16
C VAL A 45 -0.16 -3.89 13.23
N CYS A 46 -0.95 -4.01 12.15
CA CYS A 46 -2.06 -4.95 12.05
C CYS A 46 -1.60 -6.40 12.23
N ALA A 47 -0.56 -6.81 11.48
CA ALA A 47 0.00 -8.16 11.57
C ALA A 47 0.52 -8.45 12.98
N THR A 48 1.22 -7.49 13.60
CA THR A 48 1.72 -7.61 14.97
C THR A 48 0.55 -7.74 15.96
N GLY A 49 -0.52 -6.98 15.78
CA GLY A 49 -1.72 -7.08 16.62
C GLY A 49 -2.38 -8.44 16.54
N ILE A 50 -2.58 -8.97 15.32
CA ILE A 50 -3.15 -10.31 15.10
C ILE A 50 -2.27 -11.38 15.75
N VAL A 51 -0.95 -11.31 15.59
CA VAL A 51 -0.01 -12.27 16.20
C VAL A 51 -0.05 -12.23 17.73
N ASN A 52 -0.30 -11.06 18.31
CA ASN A 52 -0.47 -10.90 19.77
C ASN A 52 -1.88 -11.26 20.28
N GLY A 53 -2.76 -11.83 19.44
CA GLY A 53 -4.08 -12.30 19.84
C GLY A 53 -5.17 -11.22 19.85
N LEU A 54 -4.92 -10.04 19.30
CA LEU A 54 -5.99 -9.07 19.05
C LEU A 54 -6.97 -9.62 18.01
N ASN A 55 -8.26 -9.32 18.19
CA ASN A 55 -9.27 -9.67 17.22
C ASN A 55 -8.92 -9.04 15.86
N PRO A 56 -8.93 -9.80 14.74
CA PRO A 56 -8.54 -9.28 13.44
C PRO A 56 -9.28 -8.02 12.99
N LEU A 57 -10.58 -7.88 13.34
CA LEU A 57 -11.33 -6.66 13.04
C LEU A 57 -10.78 -5.45 13.78
N LEU A 58 -10.34 -5.63 15.03
CA LEU A 58 -9.78 -4.55 15.84
C LEU A 58 -8.38 -4.18 15.37
N ALA A 59 -7.60 -5.15 14.89
CA ALA A 59 -6.23 -4.96 14.44
C ALA A 59 -6.13 -4.23 13.09
N THR A 60 -7.20 -4.22 12.29
CA THR A 60 -7.26 -3.51 11.00
C THR A 60 -7.45 -1.99 11.09
N PHE A 61 -7.86 -1.46 12.25
CA PHE A 61 -8.03 -0.02 12.47
C PHE A 61 -6.75 0.61 13.03
#